data_AF-A0A2N5WGZ7-F1
#
_entry.id   AF-A0A2N5WGZ7-F1
#
_cell.length_a   1.000
_cell.length_b   1.000
_cell.length_c   1.000
_cell.angle_alpha   90.00
_cell.angle_beta   90.00
_cell.angle_gamma   90.00
#
_symmetry.space_group_name_H-M   'P 1'
#
loop_
_entity.id
_entity.type
_entity.pdbx_description
1 polymer ?
#
loop_
_entity_poly.entity_id
_entity_poly.type
_entity_poly.pdbx_seq_one_letter_code
_entity_poly.pdbx_strand_id
1 'polypeptide(L)'
;MEILQYDDFRTEKIAALINTRSTFEIVGVSGNMGSTVRILETTIESAGLKCRVYTQGRIAAAGATFLGGATGVAGMFATLGIAAHNLATYNPDYEIVKHVVDGSISVRYKK
;
A
#
# COMPACT_ATOMS: atom_id res chain seq x y z
N MET A 1 5.45 11.46 -11.42
CA MET A 1 4.68 10.30 -10.94
C MET A 1 4.22 9.56 -12.19
N GLU A 2 4.70 8.34 -12.38
CA GLU A 2 4.30 7.51 -13.54
C GLU A 2 2.92 6.91 -13.30
N ILE A 3 2.10 6.78 -14.35
CA ILE A 3 0.77 6.16 -14.30
C ILE A 3 0.83 4.87 -15.11
N LEU A 4 0.42 3.77 -14.48
CA LEU A 4 0.35 2.43 -15.04
C LEU A 4 -1.11 2.02 -15.21
N GLN A 5 -1.45 1.41 -16.33
CA GLN A 5 -2.73 0.72 -16.46
C GLN A 5 -2.67 -0.61 -15.71
N TYR A 6 -3.80 -1.06 -15.17
CA TYR A 6 -3.88 -2.37 -14.51
C TYR A 6 -3.48 -3.53 -15.43
N ASP A 7 -3.67 -3.41 -16.75
CA ASP A 7 -3.21 -4.44 -17.68
C ASP A 7 -1.67 -4.49 -17.80
N ASP A 8 -1.00 -3.34 -17.62
CA ASP A 8 0.46 -3.22 -17.57
C ASP A 8 1.05 -3.55 -16.18
N PHE A 9 0.19 -3.79 -15.18
CA PHE A 9 0.57 -4.12 -13.79
C PHE A 9 1.24 -5.49 -13.68
N ARG A 10 1.00 -6.40 -14.64
CA ARG A 10 1.37 -7.82 -14.50
C ARG A 10 2.79 -8.12 -15.00
N THR A 11 3.86 -7.48 -14.52
CA THR A 11 5.26 -7.96 -14.68
C THR A 11 6.35 -7.08 -14.04
N GLU A 12 7.60 -7.54 -14.18
CA GLU A 12 8.94 -6.95 -13.95
C GLU A 12 9.02 -5.42 -13.84
N LYS A 13 8.19 -4.67 -14.58
CA LYS A 13 8.09 -3.21 -14.49
C LYS A 13 7.84 -2.72 -13.06
N ILE A 14 6.98 -3.39 -12.29
CA ILE A 14 6.74 -3.01 -10.88
C ILE A 14 7.98 -3.23 -10.03
N ALA A 15 8.64 -4.38 -10.21
CA ALA A 15 9.88 -4.69 -9.50
C ALA A 15 10.97 -3.67 -9.86
N ALA A 16 11.08 -3.29 -11.13
CA ALA A 16 11.98 -2.24 -11.59
C ALA A 16 11.67 -0.90 -10.90
N LEU A 17 10.41 -0.47 -10.89
CA LEU A 17 10.00 0.79 -10.23
C LEU A 17 10.27 0.79 -8.72
N ILE A 18 10.10 -0.35 -8.04
CA ILE A 18 10.43 -0.50 -6.62
C ILE A 18 11.94 -0.48 -6.40
N ASN A 19 12.72 -1.13 -7.27
CA ASN A 19 14.17 -1.15 -7.21
C ASN A 19 14.78 0.24 -7.48
N THR A 20 14.18 1.00 -8.40
CA THR A 20 14.55 2.40 -8.69
C THR A 20 13.91 3.40 -7.72
N ARG A 21 13.30 2.94 -6.63
CA ARG A 21 12.72 3.77 -5.57
C ARG A 21 11.70 4.81 -6.08
N SER A 22 10.96 4.45 -7.13
CA SER A 22 10.07 5.35 -7.85
C SER A 22 8.68 5.42 -7.23
N THR A 23 8.01 6.58 -7.39
CA THR A 23 6.60 6.81 -7.03
C THR A 23 5.73 6.72 -8.28
N PHE A 24 4.69 5.89 -8.22
CA PHE A 24 3.81 5.62 -9.35
C PHE A 24 2.36 5.40 -8.90
N GLU A 25 1.44 5.43 -9.85
CA GLU A 25 0.02 5.15 -9.65
C GLU A 25 -0.43 4.07 -10.61
N ILE A 26 -1.29 3.17 -10.14
CA ILE A 26 -1.94 2.15 -10.97
C ILE A 26 -3.41 2.51 -11.07
N VAL A 27 -3.91 2.71 -12.28
CA VAL A 27 -5.31 3.04 -12.57
C VAL A 27 -6.04 1.84 -13.17
N GLY A 28 -7.37 1.83 -13.09
CA GLY A 28 -8.18 0.73 -13.63
C GLY A 28 -8.17 -0.54 -12.76
N VAL A 29 -7.91 -0.42 -11.45
CA VAL A 29 -7.80 -1.53 -10.50
C VAL A 29 -9.16 -1.95 -9.93
N SER A 30 -10.26 -1.41 -10.44
CA SER A 30 -11.63 -1.69 -9.98
C SER A 30 -11.91 -3.19 -9.97
N GLY A 31 -12.38 -3.71 -8.82
CA GLY A 31 -12.62 -5.14 -8.61
C GLY A 31 -11.38 -5.98 -8.24
N ASN A 32 -10.15 -5.49 -8.49
CA ASN A 32 -8.89 -6.19 -8.22
C ASN A 32 -8.04 -5.52 -7.11
N MET A 33 -8.60 -4.55 -6.40
CA MET A 33 -7.89 -3.74 -5.40
C MET A 33 -7.12 -4.58 -4.37
N GLY A 34 -7.76 -5.58 -3.77
CA GLY A 34 -7.16 -6.40 -2.72
C GLY A 34 -6.00 -7.26 -3.20
N SER A 35 -6.15 -7.92 -4.36
CA SER A 35 -5.08 -8.74 -4.95
C SER A 35 -3.91 -7.88 -5.40
N THR A 36 -4.18 -6.71 -5.97
CA THR A 36 -3.17 -5.74 -6.42
C THR A 36 -2.33 -5.22 -5.27
N VAL A 37 -2.96 -4.84 -4.15
CA VAL A 37 -2.25 -4.44 -2.93
C VAL A 37 -1.36 -5.57 -2.40
N ARG A 38 -1.86 -6.81 -2.34
CA ARG A 38 -1.07 -7.95 -1.85
C ARG A 38 0.18 -8.20 -2.68
N ILE A 39 0.08 -8.05 -4.00
CA ILE A 39 1.22 -8.17 -4.91
C ILE A 39 2.24 -7.06 -4.64
N LEU A 40 1.79 -5.82 -4.45
CA LEU A 40 2.65 -4.69 -4.12
C LEU A 40 3.37 -4.88 -2.78
N GLU A 41 2.65 -5.26 -1.72
CA GLU A 41 3.23 -5.56 -0.40
C GLU A 41 4.33 -6.62 -0.53
N THR A 42 4.00 -7.76 -1.15
CA THR A 42 4.94 -8.86 -1.35
C THR A 42 6.18 -8.43 -2.13
N THR A 43 6.00 -7.63 -3.19
CA THR A 43 7.12 -7.19 -4.05
C THR A 43 8.02 -6.20 -3.32
N ILE A 44 7.46 -5.27 -2.55
CA ILE A 44 8.22 -4.30 -1.75
C ILE A 44 8.98 -5.01 -0.63
N GLU A 45 8.31 -5.89 0.11
CA GLU A 45 8.92 -6.65 1.21
C GLU A 45 10.02 -7.59 0.71
N SER A 46 9.83 -8.22 -0.45
CA SER A 46 10.86 -9.04 -1.10
C SER A 46 12.08 -8.24 -1.55
N ALA A 47 11.93 -6.94 -1.79
CA ALA A 47 13.03 -6.00 -2.06
C ALA A 47 13.71 -5.48 -0.78
N GLY A 48 13.35 -6.02 0.40
CA GLY A 48 13.91 -5.63 1.71
C GLY A 48 13.38 -4.28 2.23
N LEU A 49 12.27 -3.79 1.69
CA LEU A 49 11.67 -2.51 2.05
C LEU A 49 10.41 -2.69 2.90
N LYS A 50 10.01 -1.63 3.60
CA LYS A 50 8.79 -1.59 4.42
C LYS A 50 7.71 -0.79 3.70
N CYS A 51 6.48 -1.32 3.66
CA CYS A 51 5.31 -0.58 3.19
C CYS A 51 4.26 -0.36 4.27
N ARG A 52 3.46 0.69 4.10
CA ARG A 52 2.23 0.95 4.85
C ARG A 52 1.06 1.05 3.86
N VAL A 53 0.00 0.28 4.11
CA VAL A 53 -1.22 0.32 3.30
C VAL A 53 -2.30 1.12 4.03
N TYR A 54 -2.98 2.01 3.30
CA TYR A 54 -4.22 2.63 3.79
C TYR A 54 -5.21 2.91 2.67
N THR A 55 -6.46 3.19 3.05
CA THR A 55 -7.51 3.63 2.13
C THR A 55 -7.66 5.14 2.23
N GLN A 56 -7.64 5.85 1.10
CA GLN A 56 -7.91 7.28 1.07
C GLN A 56 -9.29 7.58 1.66
N GLY A 57 -9.43 8.71 2.36
CA GLY A 57 -10.68 9.08 3.03
C GLY A 57 -10.92 8.41 4.38
N ARG A 58 -10.34 7.22 4.65
CA ARG A 58 -10.35 6.66 6.02
C ARG A 58 -9.39 7.39 6.97
N ILE A 59 -8.29 7.96 6.44
CA ILE A 59 -7.36 8.78 7.25
C ILE A 59 -7.93 10.17 7.57
N ALA A 60 -8.79 10.76 6.74
CA ALA A 60 -9.44 12.03 7.09
C ALA A 60 -10.30 11.88 8.37
N ALA A 61 -10.90 10.71 8.58
CA ALA A 61 -11.58 10.36 9.83
C ALA A 61 -10.61 9.91 10.94
N ALA A 62 -9.53 9.19 10.60
CA ALA A 62 -8.56 8.67 11.59
C ALA A 62 -7.51 9.70 12.06
N GLY A 63 -7.37 10.86 11.38
CA GLY A 63 -6.52 11.97 11.82
C GLY A 63 -6.98 12.60 13.14
N ALA A 64 -8.25 12.38 13.52
CA ALA A 64 -8.78 12.70 14.85
C ALA A 64 -8.47 11.61 15.91
N THR A 65 -8.01 10.43 15.50
CA THR A 65 -7.70 9.28 16.36
C THR A 65 -6.30 8.77 16.03
N PHE A 66 -5.28 9.57 16.35
CA PHE A 66 -3.87 9.22 16.20
C PHE A 66 -3.47 7.92 16.95
N LEU A 67 -4.41 7.31 17.68
CA LEU A 67 -4.31 6.00 18.32
C LEU A 67 -5.66 5.28 18.15
N GLY A 68 -5.75 4.31 17.23
CA GLY A 68 -6.78 3.26 17.22
C GLY A 68 -8.26 3.69 17.17
N GLY A 69 -8.80 3.91 15.97
CA GLY A 69 -10.25 3.96 15.74
C GLY A 69 -10.78 2.64 15.15
N ALA A 70 -11.48 1.85 15.98
CA ALA A 70 -12.47 0.75 15.79
C ALA A 70 -12.62 -0.07 14.47
N THR A 71 -11.83 0.09 13.41
CA THR A 71 -12.00 -0.65 12.13
C THR A 71 -10.67 -0.85 11.40
N GLY A 72 -9.59 -1.04 12.16
CA GLY A 72 -8.32 -1.55 11.65
C GLY A 72 -8.47 -3.03 11.29
N VAL A 73 -9.11 -3.31 10.15
CA VAL A 73 -9.15 -4.58 9.41
C VAL A 73 -8.91 -5.81 10.28
N ALA A 74 -9.97 -6.29 10.91
CA ALA A 74 -10.02 -7.69 11.32
C ALA A 74 -9.76 -8.58 10.10
N GLY A 75 -8.81 -9.51 10.22
CA GLY A 75 -8.54 -10.61 9.29
C GLY A 75 -7.51 -10.25 8.22
N MET A 76 -6.23 -10.63 8.34
CA MET A 76 -5.83 -12.04 8.15
C MET A 76 -4.43 -12.41 8.70
N PHE A 77 -3.77 -11.56 9.53
CA PHE A 77 -2.41 -11.81 10.05
C PHE A 77 -2.23 -11.59 11.57
N ALA A 78 -3.31 -11.44 12.33
CA ALA A 78 -3.32 -10.60 13.52
C ALA A 78 -2.82 -11.18 14.87
N THR A 79 -2.22 -12.37 14.99
CA THR A 79 -1.89 -12.90 16.34
C THR A 79 -0.44 -12.71 16.80
N LEU A 80 0.53 -12.51 15.88
CA LEU A 80 1.94 -12.27 16.26
C LEU A 80 2.48 -10.90 15.79
N GLY A 81 1.76 -10.23 14.89
CA GLY A 81 2.24 -9.04 14.17
C GLY A 81 1.96 -7.69 14.82
N ILE A 82 1.08 -7.56 15.81
CA ILE A 82 0.60 -6.24 16.28
C ILE A 82 1.74 -5.36 16.84
N ALA A 83 2.68 -5.95 17.58
CA ALA A 83 3.84 -5.21 18.10
C ALA A 83 4.89 -4.89 17.01
N ALA A 84 5.09 -5.80 16.05
CA ALA A 84 6.05 -5.62 14.96
C ALA A 84 5.53 -4.65 13.87
N HIS A 85 4.24 -4.68 13.54
CA HIS A 85 3.64 -3.80 12.53
C HIS A 85 3.59 -2.35 13.00
N ASN A 86 3.43 -2.06 14.30
CA ASN A 86 3.52 -0.69 14.82
C ASN A 86 4.93 -0.09 14.69
N LEU A 87 5.99 -0.89 14.89
CA LEU A 87 7.37 -0.44 14.71
C LEU A 87 7.78 -0.36 13.23
N ALA A 88 7.32 -1.31 12.40
CA ALA A 88 7.62 -1.35 10.97
C ALA A 88 6.86 -0.28 10.16
N THR A 89 5.69 0.15 10.62
CA THR A 89 4.96 1.25 9.97
C THR A 89 5.35 2.64 10.44
N TYR A 90 6.09 2.83 11.55
CA TYR A 90 6.46 4.19 12.00
C TYR A 90 7.27 4.98 10.96
N ASN A 91 8.09 4.28 10.16
CA ASN A 91 8.91 4.88 9.09
C ASN A 91 8.95 3.96 7.85
N PRO A 92 7.84 3.85 7.09
CA PRO A 92 7.79 2.98 5.93
C PRO A 92 8.63 3.59 4.79
N ASP A 93 9.25 2.75 3.96
CA ASP A 93 9.88 3.18 2.72
C ASP A 93 8.84 3.56 1.68
N TYR A 94 7.69 2.86 1.70
CA TYR A 94 6.59 3.05 0.77
C TYR A 94 5.23 3.22 1.45
N GLU A 95 4.37 4.05 0.87
CA GLU A 95 2.94 4.10 1.17
C GLU A 95 2.13 3.58 -0.01
N ILE A 96 1.22 2.64 0.25
CA ILE A 96 0.24 2.13 -0.71
C ILE A 96 -1.12 2.70 -0.35
N VAL A 97 -1.64 3.59 -1.19
CA VAL A 97 -2.89 4.31 -0.97
C VAL A 97 -3.94 3.80 -1.92
N LYS A 98 -5.02 3.22 -1.38
CA LYS A 98 -6.17 2.78 -2.17
C LYS A 98 -7.14 3.94 -2.37
N HIS A 99 -7.38 4.29 -3.63
CA HIS A 99 -8.40 5.26 -4.05
C HIS A 99 -9.61 4.47 -4.54
N VAL A 100 -10.45 4.03 -3.59
CA VAL A 100 -11.57 3.08 -3.88
C VAL A 100 -12.61 3.70 -4.80
N VAL A 101 -12.85 5.02 -4.68
CA VAL A 101 -13.78 5.75 -5.54
C VAL A 101 -13.22 5.87 -6.96
N ASP A 102 -11.93 6.18 -7.07
CA ASP A 102 -11.26 6.41 -8.36
C ASP A 102 -10.81 5.11 -9.04
N GLY A 103 -10.89 3.97 -8.34
CA GLY A 103 -10.42 2.68 -8.84
C GLY A 103 -8.91 2.63 -9.07
N SER A 104 -8.13 3.39 -8.32
CA SER A 104 -6.67 3.47 -8.47
C SER A 104 -5.91 3.21 -7.17
N ILE A 105 -4.60 2.97 -7.30
CA ILE A 105 -3.67 2.79 -6.18
C ILE A 105 -2.45 3.69 -6.40
N SER A 106 -2.17 4.61 -5.47
CA SER A 106 -0.87 5.29 -5.44
C SER A 106 0.14 4.49 -4.64
N VAL A 107 1.34 4.32 -5.18
CA VAL A 107 2.50 3.72 -4.52
C VAL A 107 3.57 4.81 -4.40
N ARG A 108 3.78 5.32 -3.18
CA ARG A 108 4.60 6.50 -2.92
C ARG A 108 5.85 6.12 -2.15
N TYR A 109 7.02 6.41 -2.71
CA TYR A 109 8.28 6.31 -1.98
C TYR A 109 8.41 7.50 -1.02
N LYS A 110 8.91 7.24 0.20
CA LYS A 110 8.92 8.21 1.31
C LYS A 110 10.31 8.64 1.78
N LYS A 111 11.37 8.04 1.26
CA LYS A 111 12.75 8.28 1.69
C LYS A 111 13.59 8.89 0.57
#